data_AF-A0A3S4FQ28-F1
#
_entry.id   AF-A0A3S4FQ28-F1
#
_cell.length_a   1.000
_cell.length_b   1.000
_cell.length_c   1.000
_cell.angle_alpha   90.00
_cell.angle_beta   90.00
_cell.angle_gamma   90.00
#
_symmetry.space_group_name_H-M   'P 1'
#
loop_
_entity.id
_entity.type
_entity.pdbx_description
1 polymer ?
#
loop_
_entity_poly.entity_id
_entity_poly.type
_entity_poly.pdbx_seq_one_letter_code
_entity_poly.pdbx_strand_id
1 'polypeptide(L)'
;MEGISHEVCSLAGTLKLGKLTAFYDDNGISIDGHVDGWFTDDTAKRFEAYGWHVVRGVDGHDADAIKAAVEEARKVTDKPSLLMCKTVIGFGSPNKAGTHDSHGAPLGEAEVAATREQLAGTTRRLKSRRTSTPSGTPKRPVRRVKPPGTTSSPPTRRPSRSWPPSSPAA
;
A
#
# COMPACT_ATOMS: atom_id res chain seq x y z
N MET A 1 3.61 -20.75 -6.89
CA MET A 1 4.42 -21.93 -7.25
C MET A 1 5.59 -22.10 -6.28
N GLU A 2 6.36 -23.18 -6.43
CA GLU A 2 7.28 -23.80 -5.45
C GLU A 2 6.64 -24.22 -4.12
N GLY A 3 6.75 -25.53 -3.82
CA GLY A 3 6.12 -26.16 -2.65
C GLY A 3 6.70 -25.67 -1.33
N ILE A 4 7.99 -25.34 -1.31
CA ILE A 4 8.66 -24.79 -0.13
C ILE A 4 8.01 -23.48 0.36
N SER A 5 7.38 -22.71 -0.54
CA SER A 5 6.65 -21.49 -0.16
C SER A 5 5.45 -21.80 0.73
N HIS A 6 4.79 -22.94 0.56
CA HIS A 6 3.71 -23.38 1.43
C HIS A 6 4.23 -23.70 2.84
N GLU A 7 5.30 -24.49 2.93
CA GLU A 7 5.88 -24.92 4.20
C GLU A 7 6.32 -23.73 5.07
N VAL A 8 7.16 -22.86 4.50
CA VAL A 8 7.76 -21.75 5.26
C VAL A 8 6.73 -20.67 5.60
N CYS A 9 5.77 -20.40 4.71
CA CYS A 9 4.74 -19.40 4.97
C CYS A 9 3.66 -19.90 5.95
N SER A 10 3.30 -21.19 5.89
CA SER A 10 2.43 -21.82 6.89
C SER A 10 3.03 -21.74 8.29
N LEU A 11 4.33 -22.07 8.41
CA LEU A 11 5.05 -21.97 9.68
C LEU A 11 5.16 -20.53 10.16
N ALA A 12 5.49 -19.57 9.29
CA ALA A 12 5.59 -18.15 9.64
C ALA A 12 4.27 -17.57 10.19
N GLY A 13 3.14 -18.01 9.63
CA GLY A 13 1.82 -17.64 10.13
C GLY A 13 1.54 -18.23 11.52
N THR A 14 1.85 -19.52 11.70
CA THR A 14 1.73 -20.21 12.99
C THR A 14 2.57 -19.53 14.09
N LEU A 15 3.80 -19.14 13.76
CA LEU A 15 4.73 -18.47 14.68
C LEU A 15 4.46 -16.98 14.86
N LYS A 16 3.43 -16.42 14.19
CA LYS A 16 3.03 -15.01 14.31
C LYS A 16 4.19 -14.04 14.10
N LEU A 17 4.96 -14.25 13.03
CA LEU A 17 6.16 -13.45 12.72
C LEU A 17 5.79 -12.02 12.27
N GLY A 18 5.28 -11.17 13.17
CA GLY A 18 4.80 -9.81 12.87
C GLY A 18 5.83 -8.79 12.39
N LYS A 19 7.11 -9.18 12.31
CA LYS A 19 8.18 -8.37 11.71
C LYS A 19 8.57 -8.85 10.31
N LEU A 20 8.01 -9.97 9.85
CA LEU A 20 8.21 -10.47 8.50
C LEU A 20 7.24 -9.75 7.55
N THR A 21 7.77 -9.06 6.57
CA THR A 21 7.00 -8.42 5.49
C THR A 21 7.59 -8.86 4.15
N ALA A 22 6.78 -9.52 3.34
CA ALA A 22 7.13 -9.97 2.00
C ALA A 22 6.44 -9.10 0.95
N PHE A 23 7.15 -8.83 -0.14
CA PHE A 23 6.61 -8.17 -1.32
C PHE A 23 6.46 -9.23 -2.41
N TYR A 24 5.26 -9.39 -2.94
CA TYR A 24 5.00 -10.27 -4.07
C TYR A 24 5.00 -9.42 -5.34
N ASP A 25 5.98 -9.68 -6.21
CA ASP A 25 6.05 -9.11 -7.55
C ASP A 25 5.00 -9.77 -8.45
N ASP A 26 3.80 -9.21 -8.43
CA ASP A 26 2.61 -9.72 -9.09
C ASP A 26 2.53 -9.14 -10.52
N ASN A 27 3.43 -9.62 -11.38
CA ASN A 27 3.66 -9.11 -12.73
C ASN A 27 2.96 -9.95 -13.83
N GLY A 28 2.36 -11.09 -13.47
CA GLY A 28 1.60 -11.97 -14.39
C GLY A 28 2.44 -12.79 -15.38
N ILE A 29 3.77 -12.79 -15.29
CA ILE A 29 4.67 -13.44 -16.25
C ILE A 29 5.61 -14.42 -15.54
N SER A 30 5.82 -15.59 -16.15
CA SER A 30 6.96 -16.48 -15.89
C SER A 30 7.73 -16.76 -17.18
N ILE A 31 8.73 -17.64 -17.15
CA ILE A 31 9.57 -17.96 -18.33
C ILE A 31 8.71 -18.37 -19.53
N ASP A 32 7.70 -19.22 -19.31
CA ASP A 32 6.83 -19.74 -20.37
C ASP A 32 5.78 -18.72 -20.87
N GLY A 33 5.74 -17.50 -20.31
CA GLY A 33 4.77 -16.45 -20.69
C GLY A 33 3.78 -16.10 -19.59
N HIS A 34 2.54 -15.80 -19.99
CA HIS A 34 1.45 -15.44 -19.09
C HIS A 34 1.08 -16.61 -18.16
N VAL A 35 1.08 -16.36 -16.86
CA VAL A 35 0.93 -17.41 -15.84
C VAL A 35 -0.45 -18.06 -15.79
N ASP A 36 -1.47 -17.45 -16.41
CA ASP A 36 -2.88 -17.90 -16.36
C ASP A 36 -3.09 -19.34 -16.86
N GLY A 37 -2.17 -19.86 -17.67
CA GLY A 37 -2.20 -21.23 -18.17
C GLY A 37 -1.81 -22.30 -17.16
N TRP A 38 -1.10 -21.95 -16.08
CA TRP A 38 -0.54 -22.93 -15.12
C TRP A 38 -0.53 -22.46 -13.66
N PHE A 39 -0.86 -21.21 -13.38
CA PHE A 39 -0.90 -20.66 -12.03
C PHE A 39 -2.05 -19.68 -11.87
N THR A 40 -3.16 -20.21 -11.35
CA THR A 40 -4.44 -19.50 -11.18
C THR A 40 -4.87 -19.42 -9.71
N ASP A 41 -3.93 -19.55 -8.77
CA ASP A 41 -4.21 -19.46 -7.34
C ASP A 41 -4.80 -18.08 -6.99
N ASP A 42 -5.83 -18.05 -6.14
CA ASP A 42 -6.12 -16.87 -5.33
C ASP A 42 -5.04 -16.75 -4.25
N THR A 43 -3.91 -16.17 -4.64
CA THR A 43 -2.71 -16.07 -3.79
C THR A 43 -3.03 -15.30 -2.50
N ALA A 44 -3.89 -14.29 -2.56
CA ALA A 44 -4.29 -13.53 -1.39
C ALA A 44 -5.03 -14.42 -0.38
N LYS A 45 -6.06 -15.16 -0.82
CA LYS A 45 -6.79 -16.09 0.05
C LYS A 45 -5.90 -17.20 0.59
N ARG A 46 -4.96 -17.70 -0.20
CA ARG A 46 -3.98 -18.72 0.23
C ARG A 46 -3.18 -18.23 1.43
N PHE A 47 -2.69 -16.98 1.39
CA PHE A 47 -1.91 -16.41 2.49
C PHE A 47 -2.78 -16.04 3.69
N GLU A 48 -4.01 -15.58 3.48
CA GLU A 48 -4.98 -15.41 4.58
C GLU A 48 -5.25 -16.72 5.31
N ALA A 49 -5.34 -17.84 4.60
CA ALA A 49 -5.50 -19.17 5.19
C ALA A 49 -4.29 -19.60 6.04
N TYR A 50 -3.08 -19.11 5.74
CA TYR A 50 -1.90 -19.29 6.60
C TYR A 50 -1.90 -18.37 7.83
N GLY A 51 -2.85 -17.45 7.97
CA GLY A 51 -2.87 -16.47 9.06
C GLY A 51 -2.01 -15.23 8.80
N TRP A 52 -1.71 -14.92 7.53
CA TRP A 52 -1.00 -13.70 7.15
C TRP A 52 -1.96 -12.50 7.07
N HIS A 53 -1.41 -11.32 7.28
CA HIS A 53 -2.00 -10.06 6.84
C HIS A 53 -1.68 -9.85 5.35
N VAL A 54 -2.67 -9.49 4.54
CA VAL A 54 -2.50 -9.36 3.08
C VAL A 54 -3.02 -8.01 2.61
N VAL A 55 -2.14 -7.22 1.99
CA VAL A 55 -2.51 -5.96 1.32
C VAL A 55 -2.59 -6.23 -0.18
N ARG A 56 -3.79 -6.09 -0.74
CA ARG A 56 -4.08 -6.38 -2.15
C ARG A 56 -3.97 -5.12 -3.02
N GLY A 57 -3.64 -5.32 -4.29
CA GLY A 57 -3.77 -4.29 -5.32
C GLY A 57 -2.86 -3.07 -5.09
N VAL A 58 -1.69 -3.27 -4.50
CA VAL A 58 -0.69 -2.21 -4.37
C VAL A 58 -0.16 -1.90 -5.78
N ASP A 59 -0.27 -0.66 -6.23
CA ASP A 59 0.40 -0.24 -7.46
C ASP A 59 1.92 -0.24 -7.21
N GLY A 60 2.61 -1.21 -7.81
CA GLY A 60 4.05 -1.40 -7.65
C GLY A 60 4.92 -0.36 -8.38
N HIS A 61 4.31 0.55 -9.14
CA HIS A 61 4.97 1.69 -9.78
C HIS A 61 4.64 3.04 -9.13
N ASP A 62 3.83 3.04 -8.06
CA ASP A 62 3.53 4.23 -7.26
C ASP A 62 4.20 4.15 -5.88
N ALA A 63 5.18 5.03 -5.66
CA ALA A 63 5.92 5.11 -4.42
C ALA A 63 5.04 5.44 -3.20
N ASP A 64 3.99 6.25 -3.36
CA ASP A 64 3.09 6.61 -2.25
C ASP A 64 2.18 5.43 -1.90
N ALA A 65 1.73 4.65 -2.89
CA ALA A 65 0.97 3.42 -2.67
C ALA A 65 1.79 2.37 -1.93
N ILE A 66 3.03 2.12 -2.36
CA ILE A 66 3.96 1.20 -1.69
C ILE A 66 4.23 1.66 -0.26
N LYS A 67 4.49 2.95 -0.06
CA LYS A 67 4.74 3.52 1.27
C LYS A 67 3.55 3.32 2.20
N ALA A 68 2.33 3.60 1.74
CA ALA A 68 1.12 3.39 2.51
C ALA A 68 0.94 1.92 2.91
N ALA A 69 1.18 0.99 1.98
CA ALA A 69 1.07 -0.44 2.22
C ALA A 69 2.12 -0.94 3.24
N VAL A 70 3.36 -0.44 3.17
CA VAL A 70 4.40 -0.74 4.16
C VAL A 70 4.06 -0.18 5.54
N GLU A 71 3.52 1.04 5.61
CA GLU A 71 3.08 1.65 6.87
C GLU A 71 1.90 0.90 7.49
N GLU A 72 1.00 0.35 6.68
CA GLU A 72 -0.09 -0.52 7.11
C GLU A 72 0.45 -1.85 7.68
N ALA A 73 1.31 -2.54 6.92
CA ALA A 73 1.93 -3.81 7.35
C ALA A 73 2.67 -3.68 8.68
N ARG A 74 3.39 -2.57 8.90
CA ARG A 74 4.14 -2.32 10.15
C ARG A 74 3.25 -2.14 11.39
N LYS A 75 1.95 -1.84 11.22
CA LYS A 75 0.99 -1.75 12.33
C LYS A 75 0.49 -3.13 12.77
N VAL A 76 0.64 -4.14 11.93
CA VAL A 76 0.25 -5.52 12.23
C VAL A 76 1.42 -6.25 12.87
N THR A 77 1.38 -6.41 14.19
CA THR A 77 2.51 -6.94 14.97
C THR A 77 2.39 -8.41 15.34
N ASP A 78 1.27 -9.05 15.03
CA ASP A 78 0.95 -10.44 15.41
C ASP A 78 0.78 -11.38 14.22
N LYS A 79 1.04 -10.90 12.99
CA LYS A 79 0.97 -11.68 11.75
C LYS A 79 2.05 -11.24 10.77
N PRO A 80 2.70 -12.17 10.05
CA PRO A 80 3.50 -11.79 8.89
C PRO A 80 2.62 -11.10 7.83
N SER A 81 3.21 -10.21 7.03
CA SER A 81 2.50 -9.43 6.00
C SER A 81 2.94 -9.79 4.59
N LEU A 82 1.99 -9.94 3.66
CA LEU A 82 2.20 -10.04 2.22
C LEU A 82 1.64 -8.80 1.52
N LEU A 83 2.51 -8.05 0.85
CA LEU A 83 2.17 -6.90 0.03
C LEU A 83 2.11 -7.35 -1.43
N MET A 84 0.92 -7.39 -2.02
CA MET A 84 0.75 -7.80 -3.42
C MET A 84 0.93 -6.60 -4.34
N CYS A 85 2.14 -6.46 -4.89
CA CYS A 85 2.54 -5.35 -5.73
C CYS A 85 2.31 -5.70 -7.20
N LYS A 86 1.31 -5.06 -7.82
CA LYS A 86 1.08 -5.15 -9.26
C LYS A 86 2.15 -4.37 -9.99
N THR A 87 2.98 -5.05 -10.76
CA THR A 87 4.04 -4.43 -11.56
C THR A 87 3.92 -4.84 -13.02
N VAL A 88 4.84 -4.33 -13.84
CA VAL A 88 5.00 -4.69 -15.25
C VAL A 88 6.44 -5.12 -15.39
N ILE A 89 6.67 -6.39 -15.71
CA ILE A 89 8.02 -6.90 -15.96
C ILE A 89 8.67 -6.08 -17.08
N GLY A 90 9.95 -5.71 -16.93
CA GLY A 90 10.64 -4.87 -17.91
C GLY A 90 10.09 -3.44 -18.04
N PHE A 91 9.38 -2.90 -17.03
CA PHE A 91 8.83 -1.54 -17.07
C PHE A 91 9.84 -0.50 -17.60
N GLY A 92 9.36 0.33 -18.53
CA GLY A 92 10.15 1.37 -19.20
C GLY A 92 10.70 0.95 -20.56
N SER A 93 10.82 -0.36 -20.84
CA SER A 93 11.13 -0.85 -22.18
C SER A 93 9.89 -0.72 -23.08
N PRO A 94 9.94 0.05 -24.18
CA PRO A 94 8.79 0.22 -25.05
C PRO A 94 8.32 -1.09 -25.70
N ASN A 95 9.25 -1.99 -26.05
CA ASN A 95 8.93 -3.16 -26.86
C ASN A 95 8.95 -4.48 -26.08
N LYS A 96 9.57 -4.53 -24.89
CA LYS A 96 9.67 -5.75 -24.08
C LYS A 96 8.96 -5.67 -22.73
N ALA A 97 8.45 -4.51 -22.32
CA ALA A 97 7.67 -4.43 -21.08
C ALA A 97 6.40 -5.30 -21.16
N GLY A 98 6.11 -6.03 -20.09
CA GLY A 98 4.96 -6.94 -20.00
C GLY A 98 5.15 -8.26 -20.73
N THR A 99 6.35 -8.57 -21.21
CA THR A 99 6.64 -9.79 -21.98
C THR A 99 7.69 -10.66 -21.29
N HIS A 100 7.64 -11.97 -21.56
CA HIS A 100 8.63 -12.93 -21.06
C HIS A 100 10.04 -12.70 -21.64
N ASP A 101 10.16 -12.04 -22.80
CA ASP A 101 11.44 -11.67 -23.42
C ASP A 101 12.30 -10.73 -22.55
N SER A 102 11.68 -10.04 -21.58
CA SER A 102 12.38 -9.19 -20.61
C SER A 102 12.91 -9.93 -19.38
N HIS A 103 12.61 -11.23 -19.23
CA HIS A 103 12.90 -12.00 -18.02
C HIS A 103 14.37 -12.37 -17.86
N GLY A 104 14.95 -13.04 -18.86
CA GLY A 104 16.25 -13.72 -18.72
C GLY A 104 17.28 -13.37 -19.79
N ALA A 105 17.00 -12.42 -20.67
CA ALA A 105 17.87 -12.05 -21.79
C ALA A 105 18.20 -10.54 -21.78
N PRO A 106 19.39 -10.14 -22.27
CA PRO A 106 19.69 -8.75 -22.51
C PRO A 106 18.64 -8.07 -23.41
N LEU A 107 18.29 -6.82 -23.13
CA LEU A 107 17.32 -6.09 -23.94
C LEU A 107 17.81 -5.89 -25.39
N GLY A 108 19.12 -5.69 -25.58
CA GLY A 108 19.75 -5.31 -26.84
C GLY A 108 19.99 -3.80 -26.93
N GLU A 109 21.04 -3.37 -27.63
CA GLU A 109 21.49 -1.96 -27.62
C GLU A 109 20.40 -0.96 -28.07
N ALA A 110 19.66 -1.30 -29.13
CA ALA A 110 18.56 -0.48 -29.62
C ALA A 110 17.44 -0.33 -28.57
N GLU A 111 17.07 -1.42 -27.90
CA GLU A 111 16.03 -1.39 -26.88
C GLU A 111 16.48 -0.65 -25.62
N VAL A 112 17.76 -0.76 -25.25
CA VAL A 112 18.36 0.02 -24.15
C VAL A 112 18.28 1.52 -24.45
N ALA A 113 18.62 1.95 -25.68
CA ALA A 113 18.51 3.35 -26.06
C ALA A 113 17.07 3.85 -25.98
N ALA A 114 16.11 3.08 -26.50
CA ALA A 114 14.69 3.41 -26.46
C ALA A 114 14.14 3.47 -25.01
N THR A 115 14.54 2.52 -24.17
CA THR A 115 14.18 2.49 -22.73
C THR A 115 14.67 3.76 -22.02
N ARG A 116 15.89 4.21 -22.29
CA ARG A 116 16.43 5.46 -21.70
C ARG A 116 15.60 6.67 -22.11
N GLU A 117 15.23 6.76 -23.37
CA GLU A 117 14.39 7.86 -23.86
C GLU A 117 13.02 7.86 -23.18
N GLN A 118 12.38 6.69 -23.08
CA GLN A 118 11.09 6.53 -22.41
C GLN A 118 11.14 6.96 -20.94
N LEU A 119 12.12 6.46 -20.17
CA LEU A 119 12.28 6.81 -18.75
C LEU A 119 12.65 8.29 -18.53
N ALA A 120 13.45 8.88 -19.43
CA ALA A 120 13.74 10.31 -19.41
C ALA A 120 12.47 11.15 -19.65
N GLY A 121 11.61 10.71 -20.57
CA GLY A 121 10.29 11.29 -20.80
C GLY A 121 9.40 11.25 -19.55
N THR A 122 9.34 10.10 -18.87
CA THR A 122 8.59 9.93 -17.60
C THR A 122 9.11 10.87 -16.52
N THR A 123 10.42 10.98 -16.36
CA THR A 123 11.06 11.85 -15.37
C THR A 123 10.74 13.33 -15.63
N ARG A 124 10.74 13.76 -16.90
CA ARG A 124 10.37 15.14 -17.26
C ARG A 124 8.92 15.46 -16.93
N ARG A 125 7.98 14.54 -17.19
CA ARG A 125 6.56 14.71 -16.84
C ARG A 125 6.36 14.86 -15.33
N LEU A 126 7.02 14.02 -14.51
CA LEU A 126 6.95 14.11 -13.04
C LEU A 126 7.48 15.45 -12.52
N LYS A 127 8.60 15.95 -13.06
CA LYS A 127 9.15 17.26 -12.69
C LYS A 127 8.20 18.41 -13.05
N SER A 128 7.63 18.39 -14.25
CA SER A 128 6.69 19.43 -14.69
C SER A 128 5.40 19.49 -13.85
N ARG A 129 4.92 18.34 -13.37
CA ARG A 129 3.74 18.21 -12.49
C ARG A 129 3.99 18.74 -11.08
N ARG A 130 5.23 18.64 -10.57
CA ARG A 130 5.62 19.20 -9.26
C ARG A 130 5.80 20.73 -9.30
N THR A 131 6.12 21.31 -10.44
CA THR A 131 6.27 22.78 -10.59
C THR A 131 4.93 23.49 -10.80
N SER A 132 3.86 22.77 -11.13
CA SER A 132 2.51 23.32 -11.27
C SER A 132 1.71 23.16 -9.97
N THR A 133 2.14 23.80 -8.88
CA THR A 133 1.27 24.03 -7.72
C THR A 133 0.35 25.21 -8.06
N PRO A 134 -0.98 25.12 -7.91
CA PRO A 134 -1.83 26.30 -8.05
C PRO A 134 -1.51 27.26 -6.92
N SER A 135 -0.96 28.42 -7.25
CA SER A 135 -0.76 29.55 -6.33
C SER A 135 -2.11 30.17 -5.95
N GLY A 136 -2.84 29.49 -5.06
CA GLY A 136 -4.15 29.93 -4.62
C GLY A 136 -4.38 29.59 -3.16
N THR A 137 -3.73 30.31 -2.24
CA THR A 137 -4.21 30.35 -0.85
C THR A 137 -5.50 31.17 -0.82
N PRO A 138 -6.65 30.60 -0.39
CA PRO A 138 -7.82 31.43 -0.16
C PRO A 138 -7.57 32.26 1.10
N LYS A 139 -7.51 33.59 0.95
CA LYS A 139 -7.42 34.51 2.10
C LYS A 139 -8.64 34.28 3.00
N ARG A 140 -8.43 33.71 4.20
CA ARG A 140 -9.47 33.66 5.24
C ARG A 140 -9.87 35.11 5.59
N PRO A 141 -11.17 35.44 5.64
CA PRO A 141 -11.59 36.75 6.12
C PRO A 141 -11.30 36.84 7.62
N VAL A 142 -10.62 37.91 8.03
CA VAL A 142 -10.28 38.20 9.43
C VAL A 142 -11.59 38.48 10.18
N ARG A 143 -11.95 37.60 11.12
CA ARG A 143 -13.09 37.82 12.01
C ARG A 143 -12.73 38.92 13.01
N ARG A 144 -13.47 40.04 12.97
CA ARG A 144 -13.35 41.16 13.91
C ARG A 144 -13.84 40.70 15.29
N VAL A 145 -12.96 40.71 16.29
CA VAL A 145 -13.30 40.39 17.68
C VAL A 145 -14.03 41.59 18.29
N LYS A 146 -15.22 41.37 18.88
CA LYS A 146 -15.94 42.38 19.69
C LYS A 146 -15.39 42.37 21.13
N PRO A 147 -15.27 43.54 21.80
CA PRO A 147 -14.79 43.62 23.18
C PRO A 147 -15.87 43.15 24.19
N PRO A 148 -15.46 42.75 25.41
CA PRO A 148 -16.36 42.12 26.38
C PRO A 148 -17.15 43.16 27.19
N GLY A 149 -18.46 42.94 27.36
CA GLY A 149 -19.35 43.74 28.20
C GLY A 149 -20.11 42.87 29.21
N THR A 150 -19.71 43.00 30.48
CA THR A 150 -20.47 42.97 31.75
C THR A 150 -21.74 42.12 31.95
N THR A 151 -21.59 41.10 32.81
CA THR A 151 -22.37 40.70 34.01
C THR A 151 -23.90 40.58 34.00
N SER A 152 -24.42 39.41 34.41
CA SER A 152 -25.27 39.26 35.62
C SER A 152 -25.47 37.76 35.99
N SER A 153 -25.61 37.49 37.30
CA SER A 153 -25.54 36.17 37.96
C SER A 153 -26.94 35.51 38.18
N PRO A 154 -27.13 34.45 39.01
CA PRO A 154 -27.73 33.14 38.63
C PRO A 154 -29.13 32.89 39.27
N PRO A 155 -29.73 31.67 39.18
CA PRO A 155 -29.62 30.76 40.34
C PRO A 155 -29.71 29.23 40.07
N THR A 156 -29.03 28.49 40.98
CA THR A 156 -29.33 27.21 41.67
C THR A 156 -30.19 26.10 41.04
N ARG A 157 -29.65 24.86 40.98
CA ARG A 157 -29.96 23.70 41.88
C ARG A 157 -29.38 22.38 41.34
N ARG A 158 -28.65 21.66 42.20
CA ARG A 158 -28.40 20.20 42.14
C ARG A 158 -29.58 19.50 42.85
N PRO A 159 -29.91 18.21 42.59
CA PRO A 159 -29.08 17.08 43.09
C PRO A 159 -29.06 15.84 42.16
N SER A 160 -27.93 15.14 42.05
CA SER A 160 -27.63 13.80 42.62
C SER A 160 -28.50 12.62 42.13
N ARG A 161 -27.81 11.58 41.62
CA ARG A 161 -28.02 10.11 41.82
C ARG A 161 -27.31 9.36 40.67
N SER A 162 -26.16 8.73 40.95
CA SER A 162 -25.95 7.39 41.54
C SER A 162 -26.17 6.25 40.53
N TRP A 163 -25.06 5.67 40.09
CA TRP A 163 -25.00 4.34 39.47
C TRP A 163 -25.22 3.25 40.54
N PRO A 164 -25.75 2.07 40.16
CA PRO A 164 -25.37 0.80 40.76
C PRO A 164 -24.75 -0.18 39.74
N PRO A 165 -24.13 -1.27 40.23
CA PRO A 165 -23.02 -1.94 39.57
C PRO A 165 -23.39 -3.25 38.83
N SER A 166 -22.39 -3.70 38.09
CA SER A 166 -22.18 -5.02 37.47
C SER A 166 -22.62 -6.23 38.30
N SER A 167 -23.30 -7.18 37.65
CA SER A 167 -23.48 -8.57 38.10
C SER A 167 -22.45 -9.51 37.42
N PRO A 168 -21.95 -10.55 38.12
CA PRO A 168 -21.01 -11.52 37.56
C PRO A 168 -21.68 -12.83 37.10
N ALA A 169 -21.00 -13.46 36.13
CA ALA A 169 -20.83 -14.90 35.87
C ALA A 169 -22.05 -15.84 35.72
N ALA A 170 -22.07 -16.50 34.56
CA ALA A 170 -22.19 -17.96 34.42
C ALA A 170 -21.18 -18.42 33.36
#